data_AF-A0A8T5NAL2-F1
#
_entry.id   AF-A0A8T5NAL2-F1
#
_cell.length_a   1.000
_cell.length_b   1.000
_cell.length_c   1.000
_cell.angle_alpha   90.00
_cell.angle_beta   90.00
_cell.angle_gamma   90.00
#
_symmetry.space_group_name_H-M   'P 1'
#
loop_
_entity.id
_entity.type
_entity.pdbx_description
1 polymer ?
#
loop_
_entity_poly.entity_id
_entity_poly.type
_entity_poly.pdbx_seq_one_letter_code
_entity_poly.pdbx_strand_id
1 'polypeptide(L)'
;CVDDPTRYIAECHFGKRVSIEKLCEILRSAGAKGLKCSVKLGVARFELEERSVMIYASGRVDIRKIRNKDEARAVMGQLTEMIKETLSDISS
;
A
#
# COMPACT_ATOMS: atom_id res chain seq x y z
N CYS A 1 -3.31 15.83 0.01
CA CYS A 1 -3.24 15.40 -1.40
C CYS A 1 -2.99 16.65 -2.23
N VAL A 2 -1.89 16.67 -2.95
CA VAL A 2 -1.41 17.78 -3.78
C VAL A 2 -1.74 17.45 -5.24
N ASP A 3 -2.20 18.43 -6.01
CA ASP A 3 -2.57 18.27 -7.43
C ASP A 3 -1.37 18.51 -8.36
N ASP A 4 -0.90 17.46 -9.04
CA ASP A 4 -0.03 17.53 -10.23
C ASP A 4 -0.55 16.47 -11.23
N PRO A 5 -1.08 16.87 -12.41
CA PRO A 5 -1.71 15.97 -13.37
C PRO A 5 -0.77 14.97 -14.04
N THR A 6 0.54 15.13 -13.89
CA THR A 6 1.54 14.13 -14.32
C THR A 6 1.95 13.18 -13.18
N ARG A 7 1.52 13.46 -11.95
CA ARG A 7 2.02 12.87 -10.71
C ARG A 7 0.95 12.75 -9.62
N TYR A 8 -0.26 12.32 -9.93
CA TYR A 8 -1.20 12.01 -8.85
C TYR A 8 -0.75 10.76 -8.10
N ILE A 9 0.13 11.00 -7.12
CA ILE A 9 0.56 10.10 -6.08
C ILE A 9 -0.18 10.54 -4.83
N ALA A 10 -1.12 9.71 -4.37
CA ALA A 10 -1.64 9.86 -3.02
C ALA A 10 -0.64 9.21 -2.06
N GLU A 11 -0.05 10.02 -1.19
CA GLU A 11 0.69 9.52 -0.02
C GLU A 11 -0.30 9.37 1.14
N CYS A 12 -0.40 8.16 1.67
CA CYS A 12 -1.30 7.73 2.73
C CYS A 12 -0.50 7.00 3.83
N HIS A 13 -1.15 6.74 4.97
CA HIS A 13 -0.52 6.03 6.07
C HIS A 13 -1.52 5.14 6.81
N PHE A 14 -1.13 3.92 7.17
CA PHE A 14 -1.98 3.01 7.99
C PHE A 14 -2.00 3.38 9.49
N GLY A 15 -1.08 4.25 9.92
CA GLY A 15 -0.88 4.56 11.34
C GLY A 15 -0.23 3.42 12.15
N LYS A 16 0.14 2.32 11.47
CA LYS A 16 0.69 1.09 12.03
C LYS A 16 1.87 0.62 11.18
N ARG A 17 2.81 -0.12 11.78
CA ARG A 17 3.89 -0.76 11.02
C ARG A 17 3.37 -1.98 10.29
N VAL A 18 3.99 -2.29 9.16
CA VAL A 18 3.60 -3.40 8.28
C VAL A 18 4.71 -4.43 8.26
N SER A 19 4.39 -5.70 8.55
CA SER A 19 5.30 -6.81 8.28
C SER A 19 5.35 -7.07 6.78
N ILE A 20 6.43 -6.63 6.11
CA ILE A 20 6.57 -6.75 4.65
C ILE A 20 6.69 -8.21 4.21
N GLU A 21 7.29 -9.07 5.02
CA GLU A 21 7.37 -10.50 4.76
C GLU A 21 5.96 -11.11 4.66
N LYS A 22 5.16 -10.97 5.72
CA LYS A 22 3.76 -11.44 5.75
C LYS A 22 2.90 -10.81 4.67
N LEU A 23 3.06 -9.51 4.42
CA LEU A 23 2.37 -8.81 3.35
C LEU A 23 2.66 -9.44 1.99
N CYS A 24 3.93 -9.73 1.71
CA CYS A 24 4.33 -10.32 0.44
C CYS A 24 3.81 -11.76 0.27
N GLU A 25 3.69 -12.53 1.35
CA GLU A 25 3.05 -13.85 1.32
C GLU A 25 1.56 -13.73 1.00
N ILE A 26 0.83 -12.86 1.70
CA ILE A 26 -0.61 -12.62 1.46
C ILE A 26 -0.84 -12.15 0.03
N LEU A 27 -0.10 -11.15 -0.45
CA LEU A 27 -0.23 -10.64 -1.81
C LEU A 27 0.09 -11.69 -2.87
N ARG A 28 1.08 -12.55 -2.62
CA ARG A 28 1.42 -13.65 -3.54
C ARG A 28 0.30 -14.69 -3.58
N SER A 29 -0.23 -15.09 -2.43
CA SER A 29 -1.35 -16.04 -2.33
C SER A 29 -2.64 -15.49 -2.95
N ALA A 30 -2.86 -14.18 -2.85
CA ALA A 30 -3.98 -13.50 -3.50
C ALA A 30 -3.79 -13.26 -5.01
N GLY A 31 -2.65 -13.64 -5.58
CA GLY A 31 -2.36 -13.46 -7.00
C GLY A 31 -2.17 -11.98 -7.41
N ALA A 32 -1.65 -11.14 -6.52
CA ALA A 32 -1.45 -9.72 -6.78
C ALA A 32 -0.56 -9.51 -8.01
N LYS A 33 -1.08 -8.74 -8.98
CA LYS A 33 -0.40 -8.48 -10.25
C LYS A 33 0.82 -7.58 -10.06
N GLY A 34 1.90 -7.87 -10.77
CA GLY A 34 3.11 -7.03 -10.77
C GLY A 34 3.84 -6.98 -9.42
N LEU A 35 3.58 -7.95 -8.53
CA LEU A 35 4.14 -8.00 -7.19
C LEU A 35 5.67 -8.01 -7.22
N LYS A 36 6.28 -7.03 -6.55
CA LYS A 36 7.71 -6.94 -6.26
C LYS A 36 7.89 -6.66 -4.79
N CYS A 37 8.74 -7.45 -4.15
CA CYS A 37 8.97 -7.38 -2.71
C CYS A 37 10.45 -7.21 -2.41
N SER A 38 10.76 -6.34 -1.44
CA SER A 38 12.08 -6.26 -0.84
C SER A 38 11.93 -6.13 0.66
N VAL A 39 12.06 -7.26 1.36
CA VAL A 39 12.03 -7.30 2.83
C VAL A 39 13.18 -6.47 3.40
N LYS A 40 14.38 -6.56 2.79
CA LYS A 40 15.56 -5.77 3.18
C LYS A 40 15.32 -4.26 3.11
N LEU A 41 14.63 -3.78 2.07
CA LEU A 41 14.30 -2.36 1.93
C LEU A 41 12.98 -1.97 2.62
N GLY A 42 12.26 -2.94 3.20
CA GLY A 42 10.98 -2.73 3.84
C GLY A 42 9.93 -2.17 2.88
N VAL A 43 9.85 -2.68 1.64
CA VAL A 43 8.87 -2.21 0.64
C VAL A 43 8.26 -3.34 -0.18
N ALA A 44 6.97 -3.23 -0.47
CA ALA A 44 6.26 -4.03 -1.44
C ALA A 44 5.60 -3.12 -2.49
N ARG A 45 5.63 -3.53 -3.77
CA ARG A 45 4.98 -2.86 -4.88
C ARG A 45 4.09 -3.85 -5.62
N PHE A 46 2.89 -3.45 -6.00
CA PHE A 46 1.97 -4.27 -6.79
C PHE A 46 0.95 -3.40 -7.53
N GLU A 47 0.13 -4.03 -8.37
CA GLU A 47 -1.00 -3.40 -9.04
C GLU A 47 -2.31 -3.78 -8.36
N LEU A 48 -3.17 -2.78 -8.12
CA LEU A 48 -4.53 -2.96 -7.65
C LEU A 48 -5.44 -2.10 -8.54
N GLU A 49 -6.38 -2.73 -9.25
CA GLU A 49 -7.30 -2.02 -10.17
C GLU A 49 -6.55 -1.02 -11.09
N GLU A 50 -5.49 -1.50 -11.77
CA GLU A 50 -4.61 -0.72 -12.67
C GLU A 50 -3.78 0.42 -12.05
N ARG A 51 -3.88 0.59 -10.72
CA ARG A 51 -3.10 1.56 -9.93
C ARG A 51 -1.84 0.90 -9.39
N SER A 52 -0.73 1.62 -9.42
CA SER A 52 0.51 1.15 -8.80
C SER A 52 0.48 1.53 -7.33
N VAL A 53 0.49 0.52 -6.46
CA VAL A 53 0.54 0.68 -5.01
C VAL A 53 1.93 0.33 -4.51
N MET A 54 2.45 1.14 -3.60
CA MET A 54 3.69 0.89 -2.87
C MET A 54 3.43 0.98 -1.38
N ILE A 55 3.75 -0.07 -0.63
CA ILE A 55 3.59 -0.13 0.83
C ILE A 55 4.96 -0.26 1.46
N TYR A 56 5.22 0.58 2.45
CA TYR A 56 6.46 0.60 3.21
C TYR A 56 6.25 0.00 4.61
N ALA A 57 7.31 -0.58 5.18
CA ALA A 57 7.30 -1.18 6.52
C ALA A 57 6.92 -0.15 7.62
N SER A 58 7.11 1.14 7.35
CA SER A 58 6.68 2.23 8.23
C SER A 58 5.16 2.37 8.34
N GLY A 59 4.40 1.80 7.41
CA GLY A 59 2.96 2.05 7.27
C GLY A 59 2.60 3.07 6.21
N ARG A 60 3.59 3.72 5.57
CA ARG A 60 3.36 4.61 4.44
C ARG A 60 2.87 3.83 3.22
N VAL A 61 1.95 4.45 2.48
CA VAL A 61 1.42 3.92 1.22
C VAL A 61 1.46 5.01 0.16
N ASP A 62 2.05 4.69 -0.99
CA ASP A 62 2.02 5.54 -2.18
C ASP A 62 1.11 4.90 -3.22
N ILE A 63 0.08 5.62 -3.66
CA ILE A 63 -0.86 5.15 -4.69
C ILE A 63 -0.77 6.06 -5.90
N ARG A 64 -0.36 5.51 -7.05
CA ARG A 64 -0.27 6.25 -8.32
C ARG A 64 -1.54 6.09 -9.14
N LYS A 65 -1.81 7.08 -10.01
CA LYS A 65 -3.00 7.16 -10.88
C LYS A 65 -4.31 7.37 -10.11
N ILE A 66 -4.25 8.10 -9.01
CA ILE A 66 -5.42 8.55 -8.28
C ILE A 66 -5.96 9.84 -8.92
N ARG A 67 -7.26 10.08 -8.91
CA ARG A 67 -7.88 11.31 -9.44
C ARG A 67 -8.22 12.29 -8.34
N ASN A 68 -8.55 11.82 -7.14
CA ASN A 68 -8.98 12.65 -6.02
C ASN A 68 -8.83 11.94 -4.66
N LYS A 69 -9.14 12.67 -3.59
CA LYS A 69 -9.04 12.18 -2.20
C LYS A 69 -9.99 11.02 -1.89
N ASP A 70 -11.19 11.04 -2.46
CA ASP A 70 -12.21 10.02 -2.16
C ASP A 70 -11.84 8.68 -2.77
N GLU A 71 -11.27 8.68 -3.97
CA GLU A 71 -10.68 7.50 -4.59
C GLU A 71 -9.52 6.94 -3.76
N ALA A 72 -8.60 7.82 -3.29
CA ALA A 72 -7.52 7.38 -2.40
C ALA A 72 -8.06 6.74 -1.12
N ARG A 73 -9.12 7.30 -0.53
CA ARG A 73 -9.77 6.76 0.67
C ARG A 73 -10.40 5.39 0.38
N ALA A 74 -11.09 5.23 -0.74
CA ALA A 74 -11.68 3.95 -1.15
C ALA A 74 -10.60 2.86 -1.32
N VAL A 75 -9.50 3.19 -2.03
CA VAL A 75 -8.37 2.26 -2.20
C VAL A 75 -7.74 1.92 -0.86
N MET A 76 -7.52 2.90 0.03
CA MET A 76 -7.00 2.62 1.38
C MET A 76 -7.91 1.71 2.20
N GLY A 77 -9.23 1.82 2.06
CA GLY A 77 -10.19 0.92 2.69
C GLY A 77 -10.01 -0.53 2.21
N GLN A 78 -9.92 -0.73 0.89
CA GLN A 78 -9.66 -2.06 0.31
C GLN A 78 -8.31 -2.63 0.78
N LEU A 79 -7.26 -1.80 0.76
CA LEU A 79 -5.92 -2.20 1.20
C LEU A 79 -5.94 -2.61 2.68
N THR A 80 -6.61 -1.84 3.53
CA THR A 80 -6.69 -2.13 4.97
C THR A 80 -7.31 -3.50 5.22
N GLU A 81 -8.43 -3.82 4.57
CA GLU A 81 -9.06 -5.14 4.72
C GLU A 81 -8.18 -6.28 4.21
N MET A 82 -7.48 -6.06 3.08
CA MET A 82 -6.57 -7.06 2.49
C MET A 82 -5.38 -7.37 3.40
N ILE A 83 -4.85 -6.38 4.12
CA ILE A 83 -3.56 -6.50 4.82
C ILE A 83 -3.67 -6.43 6.34
N LYS A 84 -4.88 -6.36 6.92
CA LYS A 84 -5.09 -6.16 8.36
C LYS A 84 -4.28 -7.11 9.26
N GLU A 85 -4.06 -8.35 8.83
CA GLU A 85 -3.28 -9.37 9.55
C GLU A 85 -1.76 -9.09 9.56
N THR A 86 -1.29 -8.17 8.71
CA THR A 86 0.12 -7.75 8.60
C THR A 86 0.43 -6.53 9.46
N LEU A 87 -0.60 -5.84 9.93
CA LEU A 87 -0.47 -4.61 10.69
C LEU A 87 -0.09 -4.93 12.14
N SER A 88 0.91 -4.22 12.65
CA SER A 88 1.35 -4.29 14.04
C SER A 88 1.14 -2.95 14.72
N ASP A 89 0.60 -2.97 15.94
CA ASP A 89 0.44 -1.76 16.72
C ASP A 89 1.81 -1.16 17.03
N ILE A 90 1.88 0.17 16.98
CA ILE A 90 3.04 0.91 17.48
C ILE A 90 2.88 0.93 19.00
N SER A 91 3.22 -0.16 19.68
CA SER A 91 3.41 -0.11 21.13
C SER A 91 4.69 0.68 21.41
N SER A 92 4.52 1.94 21.83
CA SER A 92 5.54 2.72 22.53
C SER A 92 5.79 2.15 23.92
#